data_AF-B3R9I9-F1
#
_entry.id   AF-B3R9I9-F1
#
_cell.length_a   1.000
_cell.length_b   1.000
_cell.length_c   1.000
_cell.angle_alpha   90.00
_cell.angle_beta   90.00
_cell.angle_gamma   90.00
#
_symmetry.space_group_name_H-M   'P 1'
#
loop_
_entity.id
_entity.type
_entity.pdbx_description
1 polymer ?
#
loop_
_entity_poly.entity_id
_entity_poly.type
_entity_poly.pdbx_seq_one_letter_code
_entity_poly.pdbx_strand_id
1 'polypeptide(L)' 'MQTRMRKPVARGVSLPPPFPYEAAAGRRGGRVRNHRMLREGKPELVLAFPGHTSTANMIEIARDAGVKVVVAWSRPASLH' A
#
# COMPACT_ATOMS: atom_id res chain seq x y z
N MET A 1 -44.15 11.84 -17.34
CA MET A 1 -42.77 11.30 -17.31
C MET A 1 -42.21 11.51 -15.91
N GLN A 2 -42.11 10.46 -15.09
CA GLN A 2 -41.49 10.55 -13.75
C GLN A 2 -40.01 10.21 -13.88
N THR A 3 -39.15 11.21 -13.71
CA THR A 3 -37.69 11.04 -13.66
C THR A 3 -37.36 10.32 -12.35
N ARG A 4 -36.97 9.03 -12.43
CA ARG A 4 -36.44 8.31 -11.25
C ARG A 4 -35.11 8.95 -10.86
N MET A 5 -35.11 9.84 -9.87
CA MET A 5 -33.89 10.25 -9.18
C MET A 5 -33.25 9.01 -8.55
N ARG A 6 -32.08 8.60 -9.04
CA ARG A 6 -31.27 7.55 -8.41
C ARG A 6 -30.70 8.13 -7.11
N LYS A 7 -31.01 7.53 -5.97
CA LYS A 7 -30.41 7.89 -4.67
C LYS A 7 -28.88 7.81 -4.79
N PRO A 8 -28.12 8.81 -4.29
CA PRO A 8 -26.67 8.73 -4.26
C PRO A 8 -26.26 7.56 -3.36
N VAL A 9 -25.56 6.58 -3.93
CA VAL A 9 -24.98 5.48 -3.17
C VAL A 9 -23.75 6.05 -2.46
N ALA A 10 -23.72 6.01 -1.13
CA ALA A 10 -22.55 6.46 -0.38
C ALA A 10 -21.31 5.67 -0.83
N ARG A 11 -20.29 6.38 -1.32
CA ARG A 11 -19.01 5.79 -1.74
C ARG A 11 -18.05 5.86 -0.56
N GLY A 12 -17.69 4.71 0.01
CA GLY A 12 -16.71 4.60 1.08
C GLY A 12 -16.45 3.16 1.48
N VAL A 13 -15.23 2.88 1.92
CA VAL A 13 -14.85 1.61 2.56
C VAL A 13 -14.25 1.96 3.92
N SER A 14 -14.64 1.21 4.95
CA SER A 14 -14.02 1.33 6.26
C SER A 14 -12.56 0.90 6.15
N LEU A 15 -11.63 1.77 6.56
CA LEU A 15 -10.21 1.44 6.59
C LEU A 15 -9.81 1.02 8.00
N PRO A 16 -8.97 -0.03 8.15
CA PRO A 16 -8.31 -0.28 9.41
C PRO A 16 -7.42 0.93 9.78
N PRO A 17 -7.10 1.10 11.07
CA PRO A 17 -6.17 2.15 11.49
C PRO A 17 -4.83 2.01 10.73
N PRO A 18 -4.21 3.13 10.34
CA PRO A 18 -2.96 3.10 9.59
C PRO A 18 -1.81 2.54 10.44
N PHE A 19 -0.77 2.04 9.78
CA PHE A 19 0.49 1.67 10.43
C PHE A 19 1.44 2.88 10.49
N PRO A 20 1.59 3.56 11.65
CA PRO A 20 2.36 4.79 11.75
C PRO A 20 3.88 4.53 11.69
N TYR A 21 4.65 5.58 11.40
CA TYR A 21 6.10 5.53 11.53
C TYR A 21 6.50 5.26 12.99
N GLU A 22 7.32 4.24 13.22
CA GLU A 22 7.78 3.88 14.56
C GLU A 22 8.93 4.79 15.00
N ALA A 23 8.59 5.98 15.53
CA ALA A 23 9.54 7.01 15.92
C ALA A 23 10.58 6.53 16.95
N ALA A 24 10.18 5.65 17.87
CA ALA A 24 11.06 5.05 18.87
C ALA A 24 12.22 4.23 18.26
N ALA A 25 12.09 3.76 17.01
CA ALA A 25 13.13 3.02 16.32
C ALA A 25 14.14 3.92 15.56
N GLY A 26 14.09 5.23 15.76
CA GLY A 26 14.99 6.20 15.13
C GLY A 26 14.90 6.11 13.60
N ARG A 27 16.03 6.18 12.88
CA ARG A 27 16.09 6.11 11.41
C ARG A 27 15.52 4.82 10.81
N ARG A 28 15.28 3.78 11.62
CA ARG A 28 14.73 2.48 11.17
C ARG A 28 13.22 2.38 11.28
N GLY A 29 12.53 3.42 11.79
CA GLY A 29 11.08 3.40 12.03
C GLY A 29 10.25 2.99 10.82
N GLY A 30 10.67 3.38 9.60
CA GLY A 30 9.99 2.96 8.37
C GLY A 30 10.09 1.45 8.10
N ARG A 31 11.27 0.85 8.35
CA ARG A 31 11.47 -0.60 8.19
C ARG A 31 10.69 -1.39 9.24
N VAL A 32 10.69 -0.94 10.51
CA VAL A 32 9.91 -1.58 11.58
C VAL A 32 8.42 -1.54 11.23
N ARG A 33 7.92 -0.40 10.76
CA ARG A 33 6.56 -0.26 10.26
C ARG A 33 6.27 -1.23 9.10
N ASN A 34 7.18 -1.39 8.15
CA ASN A 34 7.00 -2.32 7.02
C ASN A 34 6.87 -3.78 7.50
N HIS A 35 7.73 -4.22 8.43
CA HIS A 35 7.61 -5.56 9.02
C HIS A 35 6.29 -5.74 9.76
N ARG A 36 5.85 -4.72 10.49
CA ARG A 36 4.57 -4.71 11.20
C ARG A 36 3.39 -4.87 10.23
N MET A 37 3.40 -4.14 9.11
CA MET A 37 2.39 -4.24 8.06
C MET A 37 2.26 -5.67 7.52
N LEU A 38 3.37 -6.37 7.26
CA LEU A 38 3.31 -7.75 6.78
C LEU A 38 2.82 -8.73 7.85
N ARG A 39 3.35 -8.61 9.08
CA ARG A 39 3.03 -9.54 10.17
C ARG A 39 1.59 -9.43 10.66
N GLU A 40 1.12 -8.20 10.85
CA GLU A 40 -0.21 -7.92 11.42
C GLU A 40 -1.26 -7.76 10.33
N GLY A 41 -0.92 -7.10 9.23
CA GLY A 41 -1.84 -6.88 8.11
C GLY A 41 -2.04 -8.12 7.24
N LYS A 42 -1.09 -9.08 7.25
CA LYS A 42 -1.14 -10.34 6.50
C LYS A 42 -1.66 -10.17 5.06
N PRO A 43 -1.06 -9.27 4.27
CA PRO A 43 -1.57 -8.98 2.94
C PRO A 43 -1.36 -10.19 2.02
N GLU A 44 -2.33 -10.43 1.14
CA GLU A 44 -2.20 -11.41 0.06
C GLU A 44 -1.38 -10.87 -1.13
N LEU A 45 -1.28 -9.54 -1.22
CA LEU A 45 -0.62 -8.82 -2.30
C LEU A 45 0.06 -7.55 -1.78
N VAL A 46 1.29 -7.31 -2.23
CA VAL A 46 1.97 -6.02 -2.13
C VAL A 46 2.05 -5.40 -3.53
N LEU A 47 1.39 -4.25 -3.70
CA LEU A 47 1.53 -3.42 -4.89
C LEU A 47 2.60 -2.34 -4.63
N ALA A 48 3.78 -2.52 -5.21
CA ALA A 48 4.92 -1.63 -5.02
C ALA A 48 5.01 -0.61 -6.16
N PHE A 49 4.82 0.65 -5.84
CA PHE A 49 5.07 1.76 -6.76
C PHE A 49 6.55 2.15 -6.77
N PRO A 50 7.04 2.82 -7.83
CA PRO A 50 8.43 3.28 -7.89
C PRO A 50 8.77 4.14 -6.66
N GLY A 51 9.90 3.85 -6.03
CA GLY A 51 10.33 4.54 -4.81
C GLY A 51 11.76 4.17 -4.43
N HIS A 52 12.20 4.61 -3.25
CA HIS A 52 13.58 4.46 -2.79
C HIS A 52 13.74 3.28 -1.82
N THR A 53 14.66 3.39 -0.87
CA THR A 53 15.04 2.36 0.11
C THR A 53 13.86 1.76 0.87
N SER A 54 12.82 2.54 1.18
CA SER A 54 11.63 2.03 1.89
C SER A 54 10.82 1.07 1.04
N THR A 55 10.66 1.37 -0.26
CA THR A 55 9.97 0.48 -1.21
C THR A 55 10.80 -0.77 -1.44
N ALA A 56 12.12 -0.62 -1.64
CA ALA A 56 13.03 -1.75 -1.81
C ALA A 56 12.96 -2.72 -0.61
N ASN A 57 13.00 -2.18 0.61
CA ASN A 57 12.87 -2.98 1.81
C ASN A 57 11.53 -3.74 1.86
N MET A 58 10.39 -3.10 1.56
CA MET A 58 9.09 -3.77 1.55
C MET A 58 9.03 -4.90 0.50
N ILE A 59 9.56 -4.67 -0.70
CA ILE A 59 9.60 -5.68 -1.76
C ILE A 59 10.40 -6.90 -1.33
N GLU A 60 11.56 -6.69 -0.71
CA GLU A 60 12.45 -7.74 -0.20
C GLU A 60 11.72 -8.59 0.85
N ILE A 61 11.25 -7.97 1.94
CA ILE A 61 10.64 -8.72 3.04
C ILE A 61 9.29 -9.37 2.67
N ALA A 62 8.57 -8.82 1.70
CA ALA A 62 7.33 -9.41 1.20
C ALA A 62 7.60 -10.68 0.37
N ARG A 63 8.63 -10.65 -0.48
CA ARG A 63 9.05 -11.84 -1.24
C ARG A 63 9.54 -12.95 -0.33
N ASP A 64 10.34 -12.60 0.68
CA ASP A 64 10.83 -13.57 1.68
C ASP A 64 9.68 -14.18 2.48
N ALA A 65 8.62 -13.41 2.75
CA ALA A 65 7.41 -13.88 3.40
C ALA A 65 6.47 -14.68 2.46
N GLY A 66 6.84 -14.90 1.20
CA GLY A 66 6.00 -15.59 0.21
C GLY A 66 4.78 -14.79 -0.24
N VAL A 67 4.71 -13.49 0.07
CA VAL A 67 3.63 -12.60 -0.34
C VAL A 67 3.83 -12.20 -1.80
N LYS A 68 2.75 -12.25 -2.60
CA LYS A 68 2.80 -11.83 -4.00
C LYS A 68 3.18 -10.35 -4.08
N VAL A 69 4.19 -10.02 -4.88
CA VAL A 69 4.60 -8.64 -5.12
C VAL A 69 4.38 -8.28 -6.59
N VAL A 70 3.60 -7.22 -6.83
CA VAL A 70 3.46 -6.60 -8.15
C VAL A 70 4.16 -5.25 -8.12
N VAL A 71 5.19 -5.08 -8.95
CA VAL A 71 5.87 -3.80 -9.11
C VAL A 71 5.15 -3.04 -10.21
N ALA A 72 4.53 -1.92 -9.86
CA ALA A 72 3.92 -1.03 -10.83
C ALA A 72 5.04 -0.27 -11.55
N TRP A 73 5.25 -0.56 -12.83
CA TRP A 73 6.22 0.19 -13.62
C TRP A 73 5.61 1.54 -14.05
N SER A 74 6.38 2.62 -14.00
CA SER A 74 5.97 3.91 -14.55
C SER A 74 6.65 4.10 -15.90
N ARG A 75 5.87 4.01 -16.98
CA ARG A 75 5.86 4.95 -18.13
C ARG A 75 4.66 4.66 -19.06
N PRO A 76 4.10 5.71 -19.67
CA PRO A 76 4.57 6.05 -21.01
C PRO A 76 5.32 7.38 -21.08
N ALA A 77 6.20 7.45 -22.08
CA ALA A 77 7.22 8.46 -22.30
C ALA A 77 6.71 9.71 -23.06
N SER A 78 5.40 9.94 -23.15
CA SER A 78 4.82 10.96 -24.03
C SER A 78 3.37 11.24 -23.64
N LEU A 79 3.16 12.22 -22.75
CA LEU A 79 2.08 13.17 -22.96
C LEU A 79 2.76 14.32 -23.71
N HIS A 80 2.51 14.38 -25.02
CA HIS A 80 3.03 15.41 -25.91
C HIS A 80 2.61 16.82 -25.46
#